data_AF-A0A7X3LFJ7-F1
#
_entry.id   AF-A0A7X3LFJ7-F1
#
_cell.length_a   1.000
_cell.length_b   1.000
_cell.length_c   1.000
_cell.angle_alpha   90.00
_cell.angle_beta   90.00
_cell.angle_gamma   90.00
#
_symmetry.space_group_name_H-M   'P 1'
#
loop_
_entity.id
_entity.type
_entity.pdbx_description
1 polymer ?
#
loop_
_entity_poly.entity_id
_entity_poly.type
_entity_poly.pdbx_seq_one_letter_code
_entity_poly.pdbx_strand_id
1 'polypeptide(L)'
;MNISRSIPTVQTFDPNRLNPIFDFFLPKVKEEDREDVKSDSILRILTAVEKRTIKSDIFTFAHTIVQRTVFDYYRQKNRKITKASISVNFCDGADEESGSTIDYFSYEVEEVGYHLSDVRYDYLIHITDFTPQERKIIDYMLFVEEGMDMKPTEISNQLGLNKSHASRAMKKLKKVCRA
;
A
#
# COMPACT_ATOMS: atom_id res chain seq x y z
N MET A 1 -43.35 -6.97 -9.00
CA MET A 1 -42.50 -6.38 -10.07
C MET A 1 -41.05 -6.45 -9.61
N ASN A 2 -40.27 -7.38 -10.15
CA ASN A 2 -38.83 -7.47 -9.87
C ASN A 2 -38.12 -6.40 -10.69
N ILE A 3 -37.69 -5.32 -10.03
CA ILE A 3 -36.77 -4.35 -10.63
C ILE A 3 -35.42 -5.06 -10.72
N SER A 4 -35.11 -5.64 -11.88
CA SER A 4 -33.76 -6.08 -12.20
C SER A 4 -32.86 -4.85 -12.12
N ARG A 5 -32.08 -4.73 -11.03
CA ARG A 5 -31.01 -3.73 -10.94
C ARG A 5 -30.01 -4.05 -12.05
N SER A 6 -30.04 -3.28 -13.14
CA SER A 6 -29.07 -3.38 -14.21
C SER A 6 -27.67 -3.13 -13.63
N ILE A 7 -26.81 -4.13 -13.69
CA ILE A 7 -25.40 -4.00 -13.27
C ILE A 7 -24.77 -2.98 -14.23
N PRO A 8 -24.24 -1.85 -13.73
CA PRO A 8 -23.66 -0.83 -14.58
C PRO A 8 -22.47 -1.41 -15.35
N THR A 9 -22.48 -1.26 -16.68
CA THR A 9 -21.33 -1.51 -17.55
C THR A 9 -20.50 -0.23 -17.68
N VAL A 10 -19.22 -0.35 -18.05
CA VAL A 10 -18.30 0.78 -18.25
C VAL A 10 -18.91 1.89 -19.12
N GLN A 11 -19.63 1.51 -20.18
CA GLN A 11 -20.29 2.44 -21.12
C GLN A 11 -21.48 3.20 -20.52
N THR A 12 -22.04 2.73 -19.41
CA THR A 12 -23.20 3.33 -18.73
C THR A 12 -22.82 4.05 -17.42
N PHE A 13 -21.55 3.99 -17.03
CA PHE A 13 -21.06 4.56 -15.79
C PHE A 13 -20.68 6.02 -16.00
N ASP A 14 -21.42 6.93 -15.38
CA ASP A 14 -21.10 8.36 -15.34
C ASP A 14 -20.22 8.68 -14.13
N PRO A 15 -18.93 9.04 -14.33
CA PRO A 15 -18.01 9.37 -13.23
C PRO A 15 -18.46 10.57 -12.41
N ASN A 16 -19.27 11.49 -12.99
CA ASN A 16 -19.76 12.68 -12.28
C ASN A 16 -20.69 12.32 -11.12
N ARG A 17 -21.30 11.12 -11.14
CA ARG A 17 -22.09 10.62 -10.01
C ARG A 17 -21.24 10.42 -8.74
N LEU A 18 -19.92 10.30 -8.89
CA LEU A 18 -18.99 10.17 -7.77
C LEU A 18 -18.51 11.51 -7.22
N ASN A 19 -18.90 12.65 -7.80
CA ASN A 19 -18.47 13.97 -7.35
C ASN A 19 -18.65 14.20 -5.83
N PRO A 20 -19.76 13.80 -5.19
CA PRO A 20 -19.91 13.94 -3.72
C PRO A 20 -18.84 13.19 -2.91
N ILE A 21 -18.32 12.08 -3.44
CA ILE A 21 -17.24 11.30 -2.81
C ILE A 21 -15.91 12.02 -3.02
N PHE A 22 -15.66 12.51 -4.23
CA PHE A 22 -14.45 13.27 -4.54
C PHE A 22 -14.38 14.57 -3.75
N ASP A 23 -15.47 15.31 -3.63
CA ASP A 23 -15.57 16.56 -2.87
C ASP A 23 -15.29 16.34 -1.38
N PHE A 24 -15.52 15.14 -0.86
CA PHE A 24 -15.21 14.79 0.53
C PHE A 24 -13.72 14.45 0.76
N PHE A 25 -13.09 13.78 -0.20
CA PHE A 25 -11.72 13.25 -0.04
C PHE A 25 -10.62 14.14 -0.64
N LEU A 26 -10.85 14.72 -1.82
CA LEU A 26 -9.85 15.51 -2.56
C LEU A 26 -9.42 16.81 -1.87
N PRO A 27 -10.24 17.50 -1.05
CA PRO A 27 -9.76 18.69 -0.32
C PRO A 27 -8.57 18.42 0.60
N LYS A 28 -8.39 17.17 1.03
CA LYS A 28 -7.26 16.74 1.86
C LYS A 28 -5.95 16.71 1.05
N VAL A 29 -6.03 16.27 -0.21
CA VAL A 29 -4.91 16.19 -1.15
C VAL A 29 -4.44 17.59 -1.55
N LYS A 30 -3.12 17.76 -1.78
CA LYS A 30 -2.58 19.02 -2.30
C LYS A 30 -3.19 19.35 -3.64
N GLU A 31 -3.50 20.63 -3.86
CA GLU A 31 -4.22 21.10 -5.04
C GLU A 31 -3.60 20.64 -6.37
N GLU A 32 -2.26 20.69 -6.45
CA GLU A 32 -1.47 20.24 -7.60
C GLU A 32 -1.65 18.76 -7.97
N ASP A 33 -1.99 17.90 -7.00
CA ASP A 33 -2.08 16.45 -7.22
C ASP A 33 -3.53 15.94 -7.23
N ARG A 34 -4.52 16.82 -7.07
CA ARG A 34 -5.94 16.42 -6.93
C ARG A 34 -6.48 15.72 -8.18
N GLU A 35 -6.16 16.24 -9.36
CA GLU A 35 -6.62 15.67 -10.63
C GLU A 35 -5.98 14.30 -10.90
N ASP A 36 -4.73 14.10 -10.50
CA ASP A 36 -4.04 12.82 -10.61
C ASP A 36 -4.69 11.77 -9.70
N VAL A 37 -4.93 12.11 -8.43
CA VAL A 37 -5.58 11.21 -7.46
C VAL A 37 -7.02 10.88 -7.88
N LYS A 38 -7.73 11.86 -8.44
CA LYS A 38 -9.08 11.67 -8.99
C LYS A 38 -9.04 10.72 -10.18
N SER A 39 -8.12 10.93 -11.11
CA SER A 39 -7.97 10.10 -12.33
C SER A 39 -7.60 8.66 -11.99
N ASP A 40 -6.65 8.42 -11.08
CA ASP A 40 -6.28 7.08 -10.62
C ASP A 40 -7.47 6.38 -9.93
N SER A 41 -8.22 7.11 -9.11
CA SER A 41 -9.43 6.58 -8.46
C SER A 41 -10.49 6.16 -9.48
N ILE A 42 -10.74 6.99 -10.49
CA ILE A 42 -11.71 6.69 -11.57
C ILE A 42 -11.25 5.44 -12.34
N LEU A 43 -9.96 5.37 -12.70
CA LEU A 43 -9.39 4.24 -13.43
C LEU A 43 -9.60 2.93 -12.66
N ARG A 44 -9.25 2.90 -11.37
CA ARG A 44 -9.45 1.73 -10.50
C ARG A 44 -10.91 1.30 -10.39
N ILE A 45 -11.84 2.26 -10.34
CA ILE A 45 -13.29 1.97 -10.30
C ILE A 45 -13.74 1.37 -11.64
N LEU A 46 -13.36 1.98 -12.76
CA LEU A 46 -13.72 1.50 -14.10
C LEU A 46 -13.17 0.10 -14.36
N THR A 47 -11.92 -0.17 -14.00
CA THR A 47 -11.31 -1.51 -14.11
C THR A 47 -12.06 -2.54 -13.27
N ALA A 48 -12.54 -2.18 -12.08
CA ALA A 48 -13.34 -3.08 -11.25
C ALA A 48 -14.75 -3.32 -11.80
N VAL A 49 -15.36 -2.30 -12.41
CA VAL A 49 -16.63 -2.41 -13.15
C VAL A 49 -16.46 -3.37 -14.33
N GLU A 50 -15.41 -3.17 -15.13
CA GLU A 50 -15.10 -4.01 -16.30
C GLU A 50 -14.90 -5.48 -15.92
N LYS A 51 -14.11 -5.74 -14.88
CA LYS A 51 -13.83 -7.09 -14.38
C LYS A 51 -15.00 -7.70 -13.59
N ARG A 52 -16.13 -6.98 -13.41
CA ARG A 52 -17.31 -7.39 -12.62
C ARG A 52 -16.96 -7.89 -11.21
N THR A 53 -15.95 -7.30 -10.58
CA THR A 53 -15.47 -7.72 -9.24
C THR A 53 -16.21 -7.02 -8.10
N ILE A 54 -17.16 -6.14 -8.43
CA ILE A 54 -17.93 -5.35 -7.47
C ILE A 54 -18.98 -6.24 -6.79
N LYS A 55 -18.73 -6.60 -5.52
CA LYS A 55 -19.63 -7.42 -4.68
C LYS A 55 -20.69 -6.60 -3.92
N SER A 56 -20.51 -5.29 -3.81
CA SER A 56 -21.37 -4.37 -3.04
C SER A 56 -22.03 -3.34 -3.95
N ASP A 57 -22.80 -2.42 -3.37
CA ASP A 57 -23.27 -1.24 -4.11
C ASP A 57 -22.08 -0.41 -4.64
N ILE A 58 -22.25 0.16 -5.84
CA ILE A 58 -21.18 0.84 -6.57
C ILE A 58 -20.69 2.09 -5.84
N PHE A 59 -21.57 2.77 -5.10
CA PHE A 59 -21.19 3.95 -4.31
C PHE A 59 -20.34 3.57 -3.11
N THR A 60 -20.70 2.51 -2.38
CA THR A 60 -19.90 2.00 -1.25
C THR A 60 -18.53 1.51 -1.72
N PHE A 61 -18.50 0.84 -2.87
CA PHE A 61 -17.26 0.41 -3.50
C PHE A 61 -16.39 1.60 -3.90
N ALA A 62 -16.96 2.57 -4.63
CA ALA A 62 -16.26 3.76 -5.06
C ALA A 62 -15.72 4.58 -3.88
N HIS A 63 -16.49 4.74 -2.80
CA HIS A 63 -16.03 5.40 -1.58
C HIS A 63 -14.78 4.72 -1.01
N THR A 64 -14.78 3.39 -0.97
CA THR A 64 -13.63 2.61 -0.49
C THR A 64 -12.41 2.78 -1.38
N ILE A 65 -12.60 2.81 -2.71
CA ILE A 65 -11.51 3.01 -3.66
C ILE A 65 -10.93 4.42 -3.53
N VAL A 66 -11.76 5.47 -3.60
CA VAL A 66 -11.31 6.87 -3.49
C VAL A 66 -10.56 7.10 -2.18
N GLN A 67 -11.08 6.57 -1.06
CA GLN A 67 -10.41 6.65 0.23
C GLN A 67 -9.02 6.00 0.19
N ARG A 68 -8.90 4.81 -0.41
CA ARG A 68 -7.61 4.10 -0.55
C ARG A 68 -6.64 4.86 -1.42
N THR A 69 -7.07 5.37 -2.57
CA THR A 69 -6.20 6.13 -3.48
C THR A 69 -5.63 7.38 -2.79
N VAL A 70 -6.43 8.07 -1.99
CA VAL A 70 -5.97 9.23 -1.20
C VAL A 70 -4.93 8.82 -0.16
N PHE A 71 -5.11 7.68 0.52
CA PHE A 71 -4.09 7.16 1.45
C PHE A 71 -2.80 6.76 0.72
N ASP A 72 -2.91 6.11 -0.44
CA ASP A 72 -1.77 5.72 -1.27
C ASP A 72 -0.97 6.96 -1.71
N TYR A 73 -1.67 8.03 -2.09
CA TYR A 73 -1.06 9.33 -2.43
C TYR A 73 -0.17 9.86 -1.30
N TYR A 74 -0.68 9.93 -0.06
CA TYR A 74 0.11 10.43 1.06
C TYR A 74 1.29 9.52 1.37
N ARG A 75 1.11 8.20 1.29
CA ARG A 75 2.18 7.24 1.52
C ARG A 75 3.29 7.38 0.48
N GLN A 76 2.94 7.57 -0.79
CA GLN A 76 3.92 7.82 -1.85
C GLN A 76 4.65 9.16 -1.67
N LYS A 77 3.94 10.25 -1.32
CA LYS A 77 4.59 11.55 -1.06
C LYS A 77 5.47 11.51 0.19
N ASN A 78 5.04 10.86 1.28
CA ASN A 78 5.86 10.65 2.48
C ASN A 78 7.15 9.89 2.13
N ARG A 79 7.04 8.81 1.33
CA ARG A 79 8.21 8.06 0.85
C ARG A 79 9.11 8.87 -0.08
N LYS A 80 8.57 9.70 -0.97
CA LYS A 80 9.36 10.60 -1.82
C LYS A 80 10.12 11.63 -0.97
N ILE A 81 9.51 12.16 0.09
CA ILE A 81 10.17 13.04 1.05
C ILE A 81 11.31 12.28 1.76
N THR A 82 11.05 11.07 2.28
CA THR A 82 12.09 10.24 2.91
C THR A 82 13.24 9.93 1.94
N LYS A 83 12.95 9.54 0.70
CA LYS A 83 13.97 9.28 -0.34
C LYS A 83 14.75 10.54 -0.70
N ALA A 84 14.09 11.68 -0.87
CA ALA A 84 14.75 12.97 -1.15
C ALA A 84 15.63 13.45 0.01
N SER A 85 15.22 13.19 1.27
CA SER A 85 16.01 13.47 2.47
C SER A 85 17.22 12.54 2.63
N ILE A 86 17.17 11.33 2.09
CA ILE A 86 18.31 10.38 2.06
C ILE A 86 19.22 10.67 0.84
N SER A 87 18.67 11.20 -0.25
CA SER A 87 19.40 11.51 -1.49
C SER A 87 19.98 12.93 -1.54
N VAL A 88 20.07 13.64 -0.41
CA VAL A 88 20.94 14.82 -0.32
C VAL A 88 22.36 14.28 -0.16
N ASN A 89 23.04 14.14 -1.29
CA ASN A 89 24.42 13.69 -1.45
C ASN A 89 25.31 13.94 -0.22
N PHE A 90 25.76 12.85 0.41
CA PHE A 90 27.11 12.85 0.96
C PHE A 90 28.07 12.87 -0.23
N CYS A 91 28.51 14.06 -0.64
CA CYS A 91 29.78 14.21 -1.32
C CYS A 91 30.87 14.05 -0.26
N ASP A 92 31.04 12.83 0.28
CA ASP A 92 32.27 12.47 0.97
C ASP A 92 33.12 11.67 -0.02
N GLY A 93 34.32 12.19 -0.27
CA GLY A 93 35.15 11.80 -1.39
C GLY A 93 35.61 10.35 -1.28
N ALA A 94 35.45 9.60 -2.37
CA ALA A 94 36.26 8.42 -2.63
C ALA A 94 36.59 8.38 -4.12
N ASP A 95 37.87 8.60 -4.37
CA ASP A 95 38.60 8.40 -5.60
C ASP A 95 38.41 6.96 -6.11
N GLU A 96 37.73 6.78 -7.25
CA GLU A 96 37.83 5.56 -8.06
C GLU A 96 38.08 5.95 -9.52
N GLU A 97 39.35 5.85 -9.90
CA GLU A 97 39.98 6.14 -11.20
C GLU A 97 39.49 5.26 -12.36
N SER A 98 38.34 4.60 -12.27
CA SER A 98 37.80 3.78 -13.35
C SER A 98 36.28 3.71 -13.25
N GLY A 99 35.62 4.57 -14.04
CA GLY A 99 34.17 4.61 -14.17
C GLY A 99 33.60 3.27 -14.64
N SER A 100 33.20 2.44 -13.69
CA SER A 100 32.36 1.28 -13.93
C SER A 100 30.91 1.74 -13.98
N THR A 101 30.40 2.00 -15.17
CA THR A 101 28.96 2.04 -15.44
C THR A 101 28.41 0.63 -15.26
N ILE A 102 28.13 0.24 -14.02
CA ILE A 102 27.28 -0.90 -13.76
C ILE A 102 25.86 -0.44 -14.11
N ASP A 103 25.44 -0.76 -15.33
CA ASP A 103 24.04 -0.71 -15.75
C ASP A 103 23.23 -1.62 -14.81
N TYR A 104 22.58 -1.01 -13.82
CA TYR A 104 21.61 -1.72 -12.98
C TYR A 104 20.41 -2.09 -13.83
N PHE A 105 20.39 -3.34 -14.30
CA PHE A 105 19.27 -3.97 -14.98
C PHE A 105 18.10 -4.13 -14.00
N SER A 106 17.21 -3.14 -13.94
CA SER A 106 15.95 -3.18 -13.20
C SER A 106 14.88 -3.80 -14.09
N TYR A 107 14.65 -5.10 -13.97
CA TYR A 107 13.44 -5.70 -14.55
C TYR A 107 12.24 -5.27 -13.70
N GLU A 108 11.26 -4.62 -14.33
CA GLU A 108 10.02 -4.20 -13.69
C GLU A 108 9.16 -5.44 -13.46
N VAL A 109 9.20 -5.98 -12.24
CA VAL A 109 8.24 -6.99 -11.79
C VAL A 109 6.96 -6.26 -11.42
N GLU A 110 5.97 -6.31 -12.31
CA GLU A 110 4.59 -6.01 -11.92
C GLU A 110 4.11 -7.08 -10.93
N GLU A 111 4.43 -6.90 -9.64
CA GLU A 111 3.80 -7.64 -8.55
C GLU A 111 2.33 -7.21 -8.48
N VAL A 112 1.44 -7.98 -9.12
CA VAL A 112 -0.01 -7.80 -9.02
C VAL A 112 -0.48 -8.29 -7.65
N GLY A 113 -0.40 -7.40 -6.67
CA GLY A 113 -0.82 -7.63 -5.29
C GLY A 113 -0.40 -6.46 -4.42
N TYR A 114 -0.88 -6.41 -3.18
CA TYR A 114 -0.24 -5.61 -2.16
C TYR A 114 1.28 -5.83 -2.27
N HIS A 115 2.09 -4.80 -2.49
CA HIS A 115 3.53 -4.95 -2.52
C HIS A 115 3.98 -5.46 -1.14
N LEU A 116 4.13 -6.78 -0.99
CA LEU A 116 4.71 -7.38 0.21
C LEU A 116 6.07 -6.73 0.49
N SER A 117 6.77 -6.39 -0.61
CA SER A 117 7.92 -5.49 -0.69
C SER A 117 7.72 -4.16 0.06
N ASP A 118 6.57 -3.48 -0.08
CA ASP A 118 6.26 -2.25 0.65
C ASP A 118 6.07 -2.46 2.15
N VAL A 119 5.41 -3.55 2.54
CA VAL A 119 5.18 -3.89 3.96
C VAL A 119 6.49 -4.26 4.62
N ARG A 120 7.34 -5.03 3.93
CA ARG A 120 8.71 -5.35 4.36
C ARG A 120 9.53 -4.09 4.54
N TYR A 121 9.48 -3.16 3.58
CA TYR A 121 10.23 -1.92 3.64
C TYR A 121 9.82 -1.04 4.84
N ASP A 122 8.52 -0.80 5.02
CA ASP A 122 8.03 0.02 6.15
C ASP A 122 8.38 -0.62 7.50
N TYR A 123 8.32 -1.95 7.59
CA TYR A 123 8.74 -2.69 8.77
C TYR A 123 10.25 -2.54 9.05
N LEU A 124 11.10 -2.67 8.03
CA LEU A 124 12.55 -2.58 8.18
C LEU A 124 13.00 -1.18 8.61
N ILE A 125 12.37 -0.11 8.11
CA ILE A 125 12.65 1.27 8.58
C ILE A 125 12.35 1.42 10.07
N HIS A 126 11.23 0.85 10.53
CA HIS A 126 10.76 1.00 11.90
C HIS A 126 11.14 -0.19 12.78
N ILE A 127 12.14 -0.98 12.40
CA ILE A 127 12.50 -2.22 13.09
C ILE A 127 12.84 -1.98 14.56
N THR A 128 13.38 -0.80 14.88
CA THR A 128 13.72 -0.34 16.23
C THR A 128 12.52 -0.24 17.16
N ASP A 129 11.31 -0.01 16.64
CA ASP A 129 10.07 0.08 17.43
C ASP A 129 9.60 -1.29 17.96
N PHE A 130 10.13 -2.38 17.40
CA PHE A 130 9.77 -3.75 17.74
C PHE A 130 10.78 -4.34 18.72
N THR A 131 10.28 -5.03 19.74
CA THR A 131 11.11 -5.84 20.63
C THR A 131 11.66 -7.08 19.91
N PRO A 132 12.74 -7.71 20.39
CA PRO A 132 13.31 -8.89 19.73
C PRO A 132 12.30 -10.04 19.51
N GLN A 133 11.36 -10.23 20.44
CA GLN A 133 10.32 -11.26 20.31
C GLN A 133 9.23 -10.87 19.31
N GLU A 134 8.86 -9.59 19.23
CA GLU A 134 7.93 -9.09 18.22
C GLU A 134 8.55 -9.18 16.82
N ARG A 135 9.84 -8.86 16.69
CA ARG A 135 10.59 -8.98 15.42
C ARG A 135 10.58 -10.40 14.90
N LYS A 136 10.93 -11.39 15.74
CA LYS A 136 10.87 -12.82 15.35
C LYS A 136 9.55 -13.22 14.70
N ILE A 137 8.43 -12.69 15.19
CA ILE A 137 7.09 -12.99 14.66
C ILE A 137 6.88 -12.32 13.30
N ILE A 138 7.23 -11.03 13.18
CA ILE A 138 7.06 -10.28 11.93
C ILE A 138 8.06 -10.75 10.86
N ASP A 139 9.28 -11.06 11.26
CA ASP A 139 10.32 -11.59 10.37
C ASP A 139 9.86 -12.92 9.77
N TYR A 140 9.34 -13.82 10.60
CA TYR A 140 8.79 -15.09 10.13
C TYR A 140 7.60 -14.87 9.20
N MET A 141 6.68 -13.97 9.55
CA MET A 141 5.50 -13.69 8.72
C MET A 141 5.85 -13.04 7.36
N LEU A 142 6.87 -12.18 7.31
CA LEU A 142 7.17 -11.37 6.12
C LEU A 142 8.26 -11.98 5.25
N PHE A 143 9.20 -12.76 5.80
CA PHE A 143 10.38 -13.22 5.06
C PHE A 143 10.52 -14.74 4.98
N VAL A 144 9.72 -15.51 5.72
CA VAL A 144 9.70 -16.98 5.61
C VAL A 144 8.47 -17.38 4.81
N GLU A 145 8.66 -18.18 3.77
CA GLU A 145 7.60 -18.65 2.87
C GLU A 145 6.46 -19.33 3.63
N GLU A 146 6.80 -20.26 4.52
CA GLU A 146 5.85 -20.95 5.41
C GLU A 146 5.04 -19.97 6.28
N GLY A 147 5.63 -18.85 6.69
CA GLY A 147 5.01 -17.89 7.59
C GLY A 147 4.04 -16.92 6.92
N MET A 148 4.05 -16.79 5.59
CA MET A 148 3.24 -15.79 4.88
C MET A 148 1.74 -16.08 4.95
N ASP A 149 1.39 -17.36 4.98
CA ASP A 149 0.01 -17.86 5.00
C ASP A 149 -0.46 -18.19 6.43
N MET A 150 0.43 -18.11 7.42
CA MET A 150 0.13 -18.40 8.81
C MET A 150 -0.41 -17.19 9.56
N LYS A 151 -1.33 -17.43 10.49
CA LYS A 151 -1.78 -16.36 11.40
C LYS A 151 -0.64 -16.01 12.36
N PRO A 152 -0.48 -14.74 12.75
CA PRO A 152 0.53 -14.32 13.74
C PRO A 152 0.48 -15.10 15.05
N THR A 153 -0.71 -15.57 15.45
CA THR A 153 -0.89 -16.42 16.63
C THR A 153 -0.35 -17.84 16.44
N GLU A 154 -0.47 -18.39 15.23
CA GLU A 154 0.08 -19.71 14.87
C GLU A 154 1.61 -19.63 14.84
N ILE A 155 2.15 -18.58 14.21
CA ILE A 155 3.58 -18.25 14.21
C ILE A 155 4.10 -18.12 15.66
N SER A 156 3.39 -17.41 16.54
CA SER A 156 3.82 -17.30 17.94
C SER A 156 3.86 -18.64 18.66
N ASN A 157 2.91 -19.54 18.38
CA ASN A 157 2.91 -20.88 18.99
C ASN A 157 4.08 -21.72 18.45
N GLN A 158 4.33 -21.67 17.14
CA GLN A 158 5.43 -22.39 16.50
C GLN A 158 6.81 -21.92 16.99
N LEU A 159 6.96 -20.61 17.24
CA LEU A 159 8.19 -20.03 17.77
C LEU A 159 8.31 -20.15 19.31
N GLY A 160 7.34 -20.76 19.99
CA GLY A 160 7.33 -20.87 21.45
C GLY A 160 7.20 -19.52 22.18
N LEU A 161 6.60 -18.52 21.53
CA LEU A 161 6.43 -17.16 22.04
C LEU A 161 5.02 -16.94 22.60
N ASN A 162 4.90 -16.05 23.58
CA ASN A 162 3.60 -15.69 24.12
C ASN A 162 2.76 -14.94 23.06
N LYS A 163 1.49 -15.35 22.90
CA LYS A 163 0.52 -14.78 21.94
C LYS A 163 0.36 -13.26 22.06
N SER A 164 0.61 -12.69 23.24
CA SER A 164 0.58 -11.23 23.45
C SER A 164 1.64 -10.48 22.64
N HIS A 165 2.77 -11.12 22.28
CA HIS A 165 3.76 -10.52 21.39
C HIS A 165 3.25 -10.45 19.96
N ALA A 166 2.52 -11.47 19.48
CA ALA A 166 1.91 -11.43 18.14
C ALA A 166 0.90 -10.28 18.02
N SER A 167 0.01 -10.12 19.00
CA SER A 167 -0.98 -9.04 19.00
C SER A 167 -0.33 -7.65 19.04
N ARG A 168 0.70 -7.47 19.88
CA ARG A 168 1.45 -6.21 19.97
C ARG A 168 2.23 -5.91 18.69
N ALA A 169 2.92 -6.90 18.13
CA ALA A 169 3.65 -6.81 16.87
C ALA A 169 2.72 -6.39 15.72
N MET A 170 1.56 -7.02 15.59
CA MET A 170 0.59 -6.67 14.54
C MET A 170 -0.01 -5.27 14.72
N LYS A 171 -0.25 -4.84 15.98
CA LYS A 171 -0.72 -3.48 16.26
C LYS A 171 0.32 -2.43 15.85
N LYS A 172 1.61 -2.69 16.14
CA LYS A 172 2.73 -1.84 15.72
C LYS A 172 2.91 -1.83 14.21
N LEU A 173 2.93 -3.01 13.57
CA LEU A 173 3.03 -3.15 12.12
C LEU A 173 1.93 -2.37 11.40
N LYS A 174 0.69 -2.49 11.86
CA LYS A 174 -0.44 -1.73 11.32
C LYS A 174 -0.28 -0.22 11.50
N LYS A 175 0.39 0.24 12.55
CA LYS A 175 0.65 1.66 12.78
C LYS A 175 1.71 2.18 11.81
N VAL A 176 2.82 1.46 11.64
CA VAL A 176 3.92 1.89 10.78
C VAL A 176 3.58 1.81 9.29
N CYS A 177 2.76 0.83 8.88
CA CYS A 177 2.27 0.74 7.50
C CYS A 177 1.11 1.70 7.17
N ARG A 178 0.63 2.49 8.13
CA ARG A 178 -0.43 3.50 7.96
C ARG A 178 0.09 4.95 8.05
N ALA A 179 1.36 5.14 8.39
CA ALA A 179 2.06 6.41 8.38
C ALA A 179 2.62 6.71 6.98
#